data_AF-K5DIF6-F1
#
_entry.id   AF-K5DIF6-F1
#
_cell.length_a   1.000
_cell.length_b   1.000
_cell.length_c   1.000
_cell.angle_alpha   90.00
_cell.angle_beta   90.00
_cell.angle_gamma   90.00
#
_symmetry.space_group_name_H-M   'P 1'
#
loop_
_entity.id
_entity.type
_entity.pdbx_description
1 polymer ?
#
loop_
_entity_poly.entity_id
_entity_poly.type
_entity_poly.pdbx_seq_one_letter_code
_entity_poly.pdbx_strand_id
1 'polypeptide(L)'
;MTFVDEARMIDSVADFSDRLNGLDPDDDAFVLHVDDLVEQTSPATLEIAYSAIFRFFEAHPENDCGMPGTLIYMMEDYYPNYIDDLLDSIGRTPSANTVLMVNRILNSDVDSDLRRRLIQCLRDASMNSSGSPLVKEEARRYLERHT
;
A
#
# COMPACT_ATOMS: atom_id res chain seq x y z
N MET A 1 21.86 -35.04 2.01
CA MET A 1 20.39 -35.13 2.03
C MET A 1 19.91 -33.79 2.53
N THR A 2 19.60 -32.92 1.57
CA THR A 2 19.32 -31.51 1.77
C THR A 2 17.96 -31.40 2.45
N PHE A 3 17.91 -30.73 3.60
CA PHE A 3 16.65 -30.29 4.21
C PHE A 3 16.03 -29.31 3.21
N VAL A 4 14.99 -29.74 2.51
CA VAL A 4 14.05 -28.80 1.90
C VAL A 4 13.29 -28.26 3.09
N ASP A 5 13.60 -27.02 3.47
CA ASP A 5 12.77 -26.29 4.42
C ASP A 5 11.39 -26.20 3.76
N GLU A 6 10.42 -26.97 4.23
CA GLU A 6 9.03 -26.78 3.82
C GLU A 6 8.68 -25.36 4.22
N ALA A 7 8.65 -24.44 3.26
CA ALA A 7 8.33 -23.05 3.52
C ALA A 7 7.02 -23.01 4.33
N ARG A 8 7.15 -22.67 5.62
CA ARG A 8 6.01 -22.63 6.54
C ARG A 8 5.02 -21.62 5.98
N MET A 9 3.85 -22.11 5.58
CA MET A 9 2.75 -21.25 5.12
C MET A 9 2.48 -20.16 6.17
N ILE A 10 2.35 -18.92 5.72
CA ILE A 10 2.06 -17.77 6.56
C ILE A 10 0.54 -17.73 6.78
N ASP A 11 0.15 -18.00 8.02
CA ASP A 11 -1.23 -18.20 8.46
C ASP A 11 -1.72 -17.13 9.45
N SER A 12 -0.94 -16.06 9.63
CA SER A 12 -1.31 -14.93 10.46
C SER A 12 -0.78 -13.61 9.91
N VAL A 13 -1.54 -12.54 10.13
CA VAL A 13 -1.13 -11.17 9.76
C VAL A 13 0.14 -10.75 10.50
N ALA A 14 0.36 -11.25 11.71
CA ALA A 14 1.57 -10.96 12.47
C ALA A 14 2.83 -11.49 11.76
N ASP A 15 2.84 -12.77 11.34
CA ASP A 15 3.97 -13.33 10.60
C ASP A 15 4.14 -12.66 9.21
N PHE A 16 3.03 -12.39 8.51
CA PHE A 16 3.08 -11.61 7.26
C PHE A 16 3.74 -10.24 7.47
N SER A 17 3.31 -9.51 8.51
CA SER A 17 3.84 -8.19 8.84
C SER A 17 5.32 -8.24 9.22
N ASP A 18 5.72 -9.22 10.04
CA ASP A 18 7.10 -9.35 10.50
C ASP A 18 8.04 -9.62 9.31
N ARG A 19 7.61 -10.49 8.38
CA ARG A 19 8.37 -10.79 7.17
C ARG A 19 8.42 -9.61 6.20
N LEU A 20 7.28 -8.95 5.97
CA LEU A 20 7.23 -7.75 5.11
C LEU A 20 8.16 -6.65 5.64
N ASN A 21 8.13 -6.38 6.95
CA ASN A 21 9.00 -5.39 7.58
C ASN A 21 10.48 -5.79 7.61
N GLY A 22 10.80 -7.06 7.32
CA GLY A 22 12.16 -7.54 7.14
C GLY A 22 12.72 -7.31 5.74
N LEU A 23 11.90 -6.90 4.77
CA LEU A 23 12.32 -6.61 3.41
C LEU A 23 12.86 -5.17 3.30
N ASP A 24 13.89 -4.99 2.49
CA ASP A 24 14.41 -3.67 2.12
C ASP A 24 13.75 -3.21 0.81
N PRO A 25 12.94 -2.15 0.79
CA PRO A 25 12.27 -1.67 -0.43
C PRO A 25 13.22 -1.09 -1.48
N ASP A 26 14.49 -0.86 -1.15
CA ASP A 26 15.53 -0.43 -2.10
C ASP A 26 16.36 -1.60 -2.65
N ASP A 27 16.10 -2.85 -2.22
CA ASP A 27 16.74 -4.04 -2.76
C ASP A 27 16.24 -4.32 -4.20
N ASP A 28 17.16 -4.59 -5.13
CA ASP A 28 16.84 -4.94 -6.52
C ASP A 28 15.92 -6.18 -6.64
N ALA A 29 15.96 -7.08 -5.66
CA ALA A 29 15.14 -8.28 -5.57
C ALA A 29 13.85 -8.08 -4.74
N PHE A 30 13.56 -6.86 -4.26
CA PHE A 30 12.40 -6.59 -3.41
C PHE A 30 11.09 -7.15 -3.98
N VAL A 31 10.82 -6.90 -5.27
CA VAL A 31 9.60 -7.38 -5.94
C VAL A 31 9.50 -8.91 -5.89
N LEU A 32 10.59 -9.62 -6.15
CA LEU A 32 10.62 -11.08 -6.08
C LEU A 32 10.36 -11.59 -4.65
N HIS A 33 10.92 -10.92 -3.64
CA HIS A 33 10.68 -11.28 -2.25
C HIS A 33 9.25 -11.01 -1.79
N VAL A 34 8.62 -9.96 -2.31
CA VAL A 34 7.19 -9.70 -2.09
C VAL A 34 6.33 -10.75 -2.79
N ASP A 35 6.66 -11.15 -4.02
CA ASP A 35 5.95 -12.21 -4.75
C ASP A 35 5.98 -13.51 -3.95
N ASP A 36 7.18 -13.94 -3.52
CA ASP A 36 7.37 -15.11 -2.67
C ASP A 36 6.59 -15.01 -1.35
N LEU A 37 6.58 -13.83 -0.72
CA LEU A 37 5.86 -13.57 0.52
C LEU A 37 4.34 -13.77 0.33
N VAL A 38 3.78 -13.21 -0.74
CA VAL A 38 2.34 -13.33 -1.04
C VAL A 38 1.99 -14.76 -1.41
N GLU A 39 2.79 -15.44 -2.24
CA GLU A 39 2.57 -16.85 -2.60
C GLU A 39 2.62 -17.80 -1.39
N GLN A 40 3.45 -17.49 -0.40
CA GLN A 40 3.56 -18.27 0.84
C GLN A 40 2.49 -17.93 1.88
N THR A 41 1.62 -16.95 1.61
CA THR A 41 0.60 -16.49 2.55
C THR A 41 -0.77 -17.11 2.24
N SER A 42 -1.42 -17.61 3.30
CA SER A 42 -2.77 -18.18 3.18
C SER A 42 -3.77 -17.13 2.68
N PRO A 43 -4.75 -17.50 1.84
CA PRO A 43 -5.77 -16.57 1.35
C PRO A 43 -6.53 -15.85 2.49
N ALA A 44 -6.80 -16.56 3.58
CA ALA A 44 -7.48 -16.00 4.75
C ALA A 44 -6.63 -14.93 5.47
N THR A 45 -5.30 -15.01 5.39
CA THR A 45 -4.40 -13.97 5.92
C THR A 45 -4.32 -12.79 4.96
N LEU A 46 -4.22 -13.03 3.65
CA LEU A 46 -4.17 -11.97 2.63
C LEU A 46 -5.43 -11.09 2.65
N GLU A 47 -6.60 -11.67 2.89
CA GLU A 47 -7.90 -10.96 2.98
C GLU A 47 -7.94 -9.87 4.07
N ILE A 48 -7.01 -9.90 5.03
CA ILE A 48 -6.97 -8.94 6.14
C ILE A 48 -5.58 -8.32 6.34
N ALA A 49 -4.66 -8.51 5.39
CA ALA A 49 -3.27 -8.06 5.50
C ALA A 49 -3.06 -6.58 5.16
N TYR A 50 -4.07 -5.85 4.66
CA TYR A 50 -3.93 -4.44 4.21
C TYR A 50 -3.38 -3.54 5.30
N SER A 51 -3.80 -3.76 6.54
CA SER A 51 -3.31 -2.99 7.68
C SER A 51 -1.79 -3.08 7.82
N ALA A 52 -1.19 -4.26 7.62
CA ALA A 52 0.26 -4.45 7.66
C ALA A 52 0.95 -3.75 6.47
N ILE A 53 0.36 -3.84 5.28
CA ILE A 53 0.90 -3.21 4.06
C ILE A 53 0.89 -1.68 4.19
N PHE A 54 -0.19 -1.10 4.69
CA PHE A 54 -0.25 0.33 4.93
C PHE A 54 0.78 0.79 5.96
N ARG A 55 1.02 0.02 7.02
CA ARG A 55 2.10 0.33 7.98
C ARG A 55 3.48 0.27 7.35
N PHE A 56 3.72 -0.68 6.44
CA PHE A 56 4.95 -0.73 5.66
C PHE A 56 5.11 0.53 4.79
N PHE A 57 4.07 0.94 4.05
CA PHE A 57 4.11 2.17 3.26
C PHE A 57 4.29 3.44 4.10
N GLU A 58 3.70 3.49 5.30
CA GLU A 58 3.90 4.60 6.25
C GLU A 58 5.35 4.69 6.74
N ALA A 59 6.03 3.55 6.91
CA ALA A 59 7.44 3.48 7.28
C ALA A 59 8.38 3.83 6.12
N HIS A 60 7.93 3.65 4.88
CA HIS A 60 8.70 3.86 3.65
C HIS A 60 7.99 4.85 2.69
N PRO A 61 7.72 6.10 3.12
CA PRO A 61 6.80 6.99 2.42
C PRO A 61 7.28 7.42 1.04
N GLU A 62 8.59 7.45 0.78
CA GLU A 62 9.18 7.85 -0.50
C GLU A 62 9.58 6.66 -1.38
N ASN A 63 9.70 5.45 -0.82
CA ASN A 63 10.15 4.29 -1.57
C ASN A 63 9.07 3.80 -2.54
N ASP A 64 9.52 3.34 -3.70
CA ASP A 64 8.65 2.81 -4.75
C ASP A 64 7.87 1.58 -4.27
N CYS A 65 8.46 0.72 -3.44
CA CYS A 65 7.84 -0.53 -2.98
C CYS A 65 7.26 -1.38 -4.14
N GLY A 66 7.90 -1.32 -5.31
CA GLY A 66 7.50 -2.04 -6.53
C GLY A 66 6.35 -1.40 -7.31
N MET A 67 6.05 -0.12 -7.12
CA MET A 67 4.82 0.54 -7.55
C MET A 67 4.64 0.68 -9.09
N PRO A 68 3.45 0.32 -9.65
CA PRO A 68 2.44 -0.55 -9.06
C PRO A 68 2.92 -2.00 -9.06
N GLY A 69 2.90 -2.63 -7.89
CA GLY A 69 3.48 -3.95 -7.66
C GLY A 69 2.55 -4.86 -6.90
N THR A 70 3.07 -6.04 -6.57
CA THR A 70 2.32 -7.17 -6.03
C THR A 70 1.53 -6.84 -4.76
N LEU A 71 2.06 -5.98 -3.88
CA LEU A 71 1.29 -5.51 -2.72
C LEU A 71 0.00 -4.80 -3.15
N ILE A 72 0.09 -3.82 -4.07
CA ILE A 72 -1.09 -3.07 -4.53
C ILE A 72 -2.06 -4.00 -5.27
N TYR A 73 -1.57 -4.83 -6.20
CA TYR A 73 -2.43 -5.74 -6.96
C TYR A 73 -3.17 -6.73 -6.05
N MET A 74 -2.48 -7.27 -5.04
CA MET A 74 -3.11 -8.14 -4.05
C MET A 74 -4.21 -7.41 -3.29
N MET A 75 -4.02 -6.15 -2.88
CA MET A 75 -5.08 -5.38 -2.20
C MET A 75 -6.28 -5.11 -3.12
N GLU A 76 -6.04 -4.88 -4.41
CA GLU A 76 -7.09 -4.58 -5.39
C GLU A 76 -8.11 -5.72 -5.53
N ASP A 77 -7.71 -6.97 -5.32
CA ASP A 77 -8.62 -8.13 -5.32
C ASP A 77 -9.72 -8.06 -4.26
N TYR A 78 -9.54 -7.22 -3.25
CA TYR A 78 -10.45 -7.08 -2.11
C TYR A 78 -11.08 -5.69 -2.00
N TYR A 79 -11.03 -4.92 -3.08
CA TYR A 79 -11.81 -3.69 -3.17
C TYR A 79 -13.31 -3.98 -2.96
N PRO A 80 -14.05 -3.19 -2.15
CA PRO A 80 -13.67 -1.92 -1.51
C PRO A 80 -13.21 -2.05 -0.04
N ASN A 81 -12.89 -3.25 0.46
CA ASN A 81 -12.75 -3.52 1.89
C ASN A 81 -11.61 -2.72 2.56
N TYR A 82 -10.55 -2.39 1.83
CA TYR A 82 -9.39 -1.67 2.35
C TYR A 82 -9.53 -0.13 2.33
N ILE A 83 -10.62 0.43 1.79
CA ILE A 83 -10.73 1.88 1.55
C ILE A 83 -10.61 2.68 2.84
N ASP A 84 -11.29 2.27 3.91
CA ASP A 84 -11.23 3.01 5.18
C ASP A 84 -9.81 2.97 5.77
N ASP A 85 -9.12 1.83 5.68
CA ASP A 85 -7.71 1.71 6.09
C ASP A 85 -6.76 2.57 5.24
N LEU A 86 -7.01 2.69 3.93
CA LEU A 86 -6.27 3.58 3.03
C LEU A 86 -6.41 5.05 3.44
N LEU A 87 -7.65 5.48 3.69
CA LEU A 87 -7.96 6.86 4.11
C LEU A 87 -7.34 7.18 5.48
N ASP A 88 -7.36 6.21 6.39
CA ASP A 88 -6.72 6.34 7.70
C ASP A 88 -5.18 6.36 7.57
N SER A 89 -4.60 5.56 6.68
CA SER A 89 -3.16 5.51 6.45
C SER A 89 -2.61 6.81 5.89
N ILE A 90 -3.22 7.35 4.83
CA ILE A 90 -2.80 8.62 4.24
C ILE A 90 -3.00 9.78 5.23
N GLY A 91 -4.01 9.70 6.10
CA GLY A 91 -4.23 10.67 7.17
C GLY A 91 -3.13 10.66 8.24
N ARG A 92 -2.52 9.49 8.51
CA ARG A 92 -1.38 9.36 9.44
C ARG A 92 -0.08 9.79 8.80
N THR A 93 0.32 9.11 7.73
CA THR A 93 1.56 9.36 7.00
C THR A 93 1.32 9.09 5.51
N PRO A 94 1.13 10.14 4.69
CA PRO A 94 1.07 9.98 3.25
C PRO A 94 2.34 9.33 2.70
N SER A 95 2.16 8.41 1.76
CA SER A 95 3.23 7.72 1.04
C SER A 95 2.98 7.77 -0.47
N ALA A 96 4.01 7.58 -1.28
CA ALA A 96 3.89 7.52 -2.74
C ALA A 96 2.86 6.46 -3.17
N ASN A 97 2.91 5.28 -2.53
CA ASN A 97 2.00 4.17 -2.77
C ASN A 97 0.54 4.50 -2.40
N THR A 98 0.27 5.04 -1.20
CA THR A 98 -1.11 5.40 -0.80
C THR A 98 -1.69 6.51 -1.68
N VAL A 99 -0.88 7.51 -2.06
CA VAL A 99 -1.28 8.59 -2.96
C VAL A 99 -1.57 8.06 -4.37
N LEU A 100 -0.78 7.11 -4.89
CA LEU A 100 -1.09 6.42 -6.14
C LEU A 100 -2.40 5.65 -6.06
N MET A 101 -2.62 4.87 -5.00
CA MET A 101 -3.85 4.09 -4.82
C MET A 101 -5.09 4.99 -4.83
N VAL A 102 -5.05 6.13 -4.12
CA VAL A 102 -6.13 7.12 -4.15
C VAL A 102 -6.40 7.61 -5.58
N ASN A 103 -5.35 7.94 -6.34
CA ASN A 103 -5.50 8.35 -7.74
C ASN A 103 -6.07 7.22 -8.63
N ARG A 104 -5.66 5.97 -8.42
CA ARG A 104 -6.21 4.81 -9.16
C ARG A 104 -7.70 4.66 -8.91
N ILE A 105 -8.13 4.71 -7.66
CA ILE A 105 -9.56 4.65 -7.30
C ILE A 105 -10.34 5.83 -7.90
N LEU A 106 -9.77 7.03 -7.88
CA LEU A 106 -10.40 8.22 -8.51
C LEU A 106 -10.55 8.11 -10.03
N ASN A 107 -9.72 7.30 -10.69
CA ASN A 107 -9.84 6.99 -12.13
C ASN A 107 -10.89 5.90 -12.42
N SER A 108 -11.43 5.23 -11.41
CA SER A 108 -12.53 4.28 -11.53
C SER A 108 -13.89 4.98 -11.35
N ASP A 109 -14.96 4.23 -11.61
CA ASP A 109 -16.32 4.68 -11.29
C ASP A 109 -16.55 4.54 -9.78
N VAL A 110 -16.69 5.68 -9.10
CA VAL A 110 -16.87 5.77 -7.65
C VAL A 110 -17.98 6.77 -7.34
N ASP A 111 -18.71 6.51 -6.26
CA ASP A 111 -19.79 7.40 -5.84
C ASP A 111 -19.26 8.77 -5.39
N SER A 112 -20.16 9.76 -5.38
CA SER A 112 -19.81 11.14 -5.09
C SER A 112 -19.28 11.39 -3.68
N ASP A 113 -19.64 10.54 -2.71
CA ASP A 113 -19.18 10.68 -1.32
C ASP A 113 -17.74 10.17 -1.20
N LEU A 114 -17.48 8.97 -1.70
CA LEU A 114 -16.13 8.41 -1.75
C LEU A 114 -15.18 9.31 -2.56
N ARG A 115 -15.61 9.79 -3.74
CA ARG A 115 -14.83 10.74 -4.54
C ARG A 115 -14.44 11.99 -3.75
N ARG A 116 -15.37 12.55 -2.97
CA ARG A 116 -15.11 13.75 -2.15
C ARG A 116 -14.07 13.46 -1.07
N ARG A 117 -14.19 12.31 -0.38
CA ARG A 117 -13.23 11.87 0.65
C ARG A 117 -11.83 11.70 0.05
N LEU A 118 -11.71 11.03 -1.10
CA LEU A 118 -10.44 10.80 -1.79
C LEU A 118 -9.77 12.10 -2.27
N ILE A 119 -10.53 13.05 -2.85
CA ILE A 119 -10.02 14.37 -3.24
C ILE A 119 -9.53 15.14 -2.01
N GLN A 120 -10.26 15.07 -0.90
CA GLN A 120 -9.85 15.70 0.35
C GLN A 120 -8.53 15.10 0.86
N CYS A 121 -8.37 13.78 0.80
CA CYS A 121 -7.12 13.11 1.17
C CYS A 121 -5.92 13.57 0.32
N LEU A 122 -6.06 13.70 -1.01
CA LEU A 122 -4.98 14.23 -1.85
C LEU A 122 -4.63 15.68 -1.49
N ARG A 123 -5.64 16.49 -1.19
CA ARG A 123 -5.46 17.87 -0.74
C ARG A 123 -4.68 17.93 0.56
N ASP A 124 -5.08 17.16 1.57
CA ASP A 124 -4.43 17.15 2.88
C ASP A 124 -3.00 16.59 2.79
N ALA A 125 -2.78 15.54 2.00
CA ALA A 125 -1.44 15.00 1.73
C ALA A 125 -0.52 16.05 1.06
N SER A 126 -1.05 16.83 0.10
CA SER A 126 -0.27 17.88 -0.57
C SER A 126 0.16 19.03 0.36
N MET A 127 -0.62 19.27 1.42
CA MET A 127 -0.39 20.33 2.40
C MET A 127 0.31 19.84 3.67
N ASN A 128 0.63 18.55 3.78
CA ASN A 128 1.24 17.98 4.97
C ASN A 128 2.61 18.65 5.25
N SER A 129 2.68 19.45 6.33
CA SER A 129 3.86 20.26 6.63
C SER A 129 5.09 19.44 7.04
N SER A 130 4.87 18.26 7.63
CA SER A 130 5.91 17.31 8.05
C SER A 130 6.16 16.19 7.04
N GLY A 131 5.35 16.12 5.97
CA GLY A 131 5.45 15.07 4.95
C GLY A 131 6.59 15.30 3.96
N SER A 132 7.03 14.20 3.34
CA SER A 132 8.01 14.18 2.25
C SER A 132 7.66 15.20 1.14
N PRO A 133 8.60 16.05 0.68
CA PRO A 133 8.39 16.91 -0.48
C PRO A 133 7.95 16.16 -1.76
N LEU A 134 8.49 14.96 -2.00
CA LEU A 134 8.16 14.14 -3.15
C LEU A 134 6.69 13.70 -3.12
N VAL A 135 6.28 13.04 -2.04
CA VAL A 135 4.89 12.62 -1.81
C VAL A 135 3.90 13.79 -1.91
N LYS A 136 4.24 14.96 -1.35
CA LYS A 136 3.38 16.16 -1.44
C LYS A 136 3.18 16.63 -2.88
N GLU A 137 4.26 16.64 -3.66
CA GLU A 137 4.24 17.01 -5.06
C GLU A 137 3.42 16.02 -5.90
N GLU A 138 3.58 14.71 -5.66
CA GLU A 138 2.76 13.68 -6.30
C GLU A 138 1.27 13.82 -5.95
N ALA A 139 0.95 14.06 -4.68
CA ALA A 139 -0.43 14.30 -4.24
C ALA A 139 -1.04 15.53 -4.92
N ARG A 140 -0.26 16.63 -5.04
CA ARG A 140 -0.67 17.84 -5.77
C ARG A 140 -0.93 17.56 -7.25
N ARG A 141 -0.04 16.82 -7.91
CA ARG A 141 -0.18 16.44 -9.33
C ARG A 141 -1.43 15.61 -9.57
N TYR A 142 -1.73 14.66 -8.70
CA TYR A 142 -2.97 13.88 -8.83
C TYR A 142 -4.20 14.72 -8.53
N LEU A 143 -4.16 15.60 -7.51
CA LEU A 143 -5.26 16.51 -7.22
C LEU A 143 -5.63 17.36 -8.45
N GLU A 144 -4.64 17.93 -9.14
CA GLU A 144 -4.83 18.76 -10.35
C GLU A 144 -5.45 18.01 -11.54
N ARG A 145 -5.39 16.67 -11.58
CA ARG A 145 -6.05 15.87 -12.61
C ARG A 145 -7.55 15.69 -12.34
N HIS A 146 -7.97 15.90 -11.09
CA HIS A 146 -9.33 15.63 -10.63
C HIS A 146 -10.10 16.89 -10.21
N THR A 147 -9.51 18.08 -10.38
CA THR A 147 -10.11 19.39 -10.06
C THR A 147 -9.90 20.38 -11.20
#